data_AF-A0A4Y2KFD8-F1
#
_entry.id   AF-A0A4Y2KFD8-F1
#
_cell.length_a   1.000
_cell.length_b   1.000
_cell.length_c   1.000
_cell.angle_alpha   90.00
_cell.angle_beta   90.00
_cell.angle_gamma   90.00
#
_symmetry.space_group_name_H-M   'P 1'
#
loop_
_entity.id
_entity.type
_entity.pdbx_description
1 polymer ?
#
loop_
_entity_poly.entity_id
_entity_poly.type
_entity_poly.pdbx_seq_one_letter_code
_entity_poly.pdbx_strand_id
1 'polypeptide(L)'
;MSEKEGKSGNADGDSENLKPPQDGNFFSCSRVAVRVPAFWANNVKLYFAQIEANFRIAGIVSEQTKFDTLVAALDPQTLTHVSDLLYTPPKDNPYTALKNRLLSEFEVSQNKKVRSLLEDLYLGDRKPSLLLRQMQELSEGLVDDAFLKNLWLNRLLVNIRTILSISSESLSKLAEMADSMHEYNLGEVAAVKACKPENCTSELKEMKLQISELSKQVETLNARFASLNAKKRHNRSRSGSRERNNRLRFYHYKFGDRAYKCIKPCSFQNNGVKTFRNIGRF
;
A
#
# COMPACT_ATOMS: atom_id res chain seq x y z
N MET A 1 120.90 -15.58 -3.97
CA MET A 1 119.59 -15.54 -3.31
C MET A 1 119.07 -16.97 -3.29
N SER A 2 119.42 -17.73 -2.26
CA SER A 2 118.70 -17.80 -0.97
C SER A 2 117.34 -18.46 -1.19
N GLU A 3 117.21 -19.75 -0.82
CA GLU A 3 116.62 -20.22 0.47
C GLU A 3 115.09 -20.05 0.43
N LYS A 4 114.22 -21.03 0.72
CA LYS A 4 114.19 -22.19 1.63
C LYS A 4 113.03 -23.10 1.15
N GLU A 5 113.13 -24.44 1.18
CA GLU A 5 112.76 -25.33 2.31
C GLU A 5 111.40 -25.00 2.96
N GLY A 6 110.49 -25.90 3.27
CA GLY A 6 110.44 -27.36 3.34
C GLY A 6 108.97 -27.79 3.50
N LYS A 7 108.60 -29.04 3.18
CA LYS A 7 108.44 -30.18 4.13
C LYS A 7 107.30 -29.89 5.15
N SER A 8 106.30 -30.71 5.44
CA SER A 8 106.03 -32.16 5.43
C SER A 8 104.52 -32.28 5.73
N GLY A 9 103.77 -33.27 5.26
CA GLY A 9 103.76 -34.62 5.83
C GLY A 9 102.37 -35.27 5.66
N ASN A 10 102.38 -36.50 5.15
CA ASN A 10 101.33 -37.53 5.27
C ASN A 10 101.23 -38.00 6.74
N ALA A 11 100.23 -38.72 7.27
CA ALA A 11 99.09 -39.51 6.78
C ALA A 11 98.13 -39.77 7.96
N ASP A 12 97.06 -40.53 7.68
CA ASP A 12 96.13 -41.23 8.60
C ASP A 12 95.04 -40.32 9.23
N GLY A 13 93.74 -40.53 9.11
CA GLY A 13 92.94 -41.70 8.77
C GLY A 13 91.91 -41.87 9.90
N ASP A 14 90.64 -41.51 9.69
CA ASP A 14 89.51 -42.20 10.33
C ASP A 14 88.14 -41.68 9.86
N SER A 15 87.20 -42.62 9.76
CA SER A 15 85.80 -42.40 9.41
C SER A 15 85.01 -41.97 10.65
N GLU A 16 84.34 -40.83 10.62
CA GLU A 16 83.21 -40.60 11.52
C GLU A 16 82.06 -39.83 10.87
N ASN A 17 80.87 -40.31 11.23
CA ASN A 17 79.55 -39.96 10.76
C ASN A 17 79.16 -38.53 11.16
N LEU A 18 78.80 -37.67 10.20
CA LEU A 18 78.05 -36.44 10.50
C LEU A 18 76.81 -36.38 9.61
N LYS A 19 75.71 -36.93 10.15
CA LYS A 19 74.33 -36.65 9.73
C LYS A 19 74.11 -35.14 9.60
N PRO A 20 73.48 -34.64 8.53
CA PRO A 20 72.91 -33.29 8.55
C PRO A 20 71.73 -33.25 9.53
N PRO A 21 71.55 -32.17 10.30
CA PRO A 21 70.45 -32.05 11.25
C PRO A 21 69.12 -31.94 10.49
N GLN A 22 68.19 -32.84 10.83
CA GLN A 22 66.78 -32.69 10.51
C GLN A 22 66.11 -31.72 11.49
N ASP A 23 64.94 -31.22 11.06
CA ASP A 23 63.95 -30.48 11.82
C ASP A 23 64.08 -28.96 11.89
N GLY A 24 63.74 -28.35 10.76
CA GLY A 24 62.86 -27.19 10.73
C GLY A 24 61.80 -27.45 9.67
N ASN A 25 60.81 -28.29 9.99
CA ASN A 25 59.64 -28.54 9.16
C ASN A 25 58.91 -27.20 8.93
N PHE A 26 59.34 -26.44 7.91
CA PHE A 26 58.50 -25.42 7.31
C PHE A 26 57.27 -26.20 6.85
N PHE A 27 56.19 -26.09 7.62
CA PHE A 27 54.87 -26.38 7.10
C PHE A 27 54.73 -25.50 5.87
N SER A 28 55.03 -26.06 4.70
CA SER A 28 54.59 -25.56 3.41
C SER A 28 53.08 -25.71 3.46
N CYS A 29 52.43 -24.78 4.16
CA CYS A 29 51.02 -24.59 4.08
C CYS A 29 50.80 -24.10 2.65
N SER A 30 50.51 -25.05 1.76
CA SER A 30 49.98 -24.79 0.44
C SER A 30 48.71 -23.97 0.65
N ARG A 31 48.85 -22.64 0.70
CA ARG A 31 47.71 -21.74 0.83
C ARG A 31 46.93 -21.88 -0.46
N VAL A 32 45.82 -22.61 -0.38
CA VAL A 32 44.84 -22.71 -1.46
C VAL A 32 44.46 -21.28 -1.81
N ALA A 33 44.76 -20.85 -3.04
CA ALA A 33 44.38 -19.53 -3.51
C ALA A 33 42.86 -19.40 -3.33
N VAL A 34 42.42 -18.39 -2.59
CA VAL A 34 41.00 -18.15 -2.35
C VAL A 34 40.37 -17.84 -3.70
N ARG A 35 39.63 -18.81 -4.26
CA ARG A 35 38.75 -18.53 -5.39
C ARG A 35 37.54 -17.83 -4.83
N VAL A 36 37.55 -16.51 -4.94
CA VAL A 36 36.43 -15.67 -4.52
C VAL A 36 35.34 -15.78 -5.58
N PRO A 37 34.16 -16.35 -5.27
CA PRO A 37 33.05 -16.37 -6.20
C PRO A 37 32.56 -14.94 -6.45
N ALA A 38 32.03 -14.69 -7.65
CA ALA A 38 31.33 -13.45 -7.94
C ALA A 38 30.16 -13.27 -6.96
N PHE A 39 29.90 -12.03 -6.54
CA PHE A 39 28.83 -11.74 -5.59
C PHE A 39 27.45 -12.05 -6.16
N TRP A 40 26.58 -12.69 -5.37
CA TRP A 40 25.21 -13.04 -5.78
C TRP A 40 24.19 -12.18 -5.04
N ALA A 41 23.82 -11.03 -5.62
CA ALA A 41 22.78 -10.15 -5.09
C ALA A 41 21.42 -10.85 -4.87
N ASN A 42 21.14 -11.87 -5.68
CA ASN A 42 19.88 -12.60 -5.65
C ASN A 42 19.76 -13.54 -4.44
N ASN A 43 20.89 -14.08 -3.98
CA ASN A 43 20.91 -14.98 -2.84
C ASN A 43 22.17 -14.78 -1.98
N VAL A 44 22.15 -13.65 -1.27
CA VAL A 44 23.26 -13.23 -0.40
C VAL A 44 23.52 -14.24 0.72
N LYS A 45 22.49 -14.94 1.22
CA LYS A 45 22.64 -15.99 2.25
C LYS A 45 23.47 -17.17 1.74
N LEU A 46 23.18 -17.67 0.54
CA LEU A 46 23.97 -18.76 -0.06
C LEU A 46 25.39 -18.31 -0.41
N TYR A 47 25.55 -17.09 -0.92
CA TYR A 47 26.87 -16.53 -1.19
C TYR A 47 27.75 -16.52 0.08
N PHE A 48 27.20 -16.04 1.20
CA PHE A 48 27.94 -16.03 2.46
C PHE A 48 28.27 -17.45 2.96
N ALA A 49 27.36 -18.41 2.79
CA ALA A 49 27.64 -19.81 3.12
C ALA A 49 28.80 -20.37 2.29
N GLN A 50 28.87 -20.01 1.01
CA GLN A 50 29.93 -20.44 0.09
C GLN A 50 31.28 -19.77 0.41
N ILE A 51 31.31 -18.45 0.57
CA ILE A 51 32.57 -17.74 0.87
C ILE A 51 33.13 -18.15 2.24
N GLU A 52 32.27 -18.44 3.23
CA GLU A 52 32.71 -18.93 4.54
C GLU A 52 33.25 -20.36 4.50
N ALA A 53 32.74 -21.21 3.61
CA ALA A 53 33.37 -22.49 3.32
C ALA A 53 34.76 -22.28 2.70
N ASN A 54 34.90 -21.34 1.75
CA ASN A 54 36.19 -21.02 1.14
C ASN A 54 37.20 -20.45 2.15
N PHE A 55 36.77 -19.58 3.07
CA PHE A 55 37.63 -19.08 4.15
C PHE A 55 38.11 -20.21 5.07
N ARG A 56 37.24 -21.18 5.39
CA ARG A 56 37.62 -22.36 6.19
C ARG A 56 38.66 -23.22 5.46
N ILE A 57 38.47 -23.47 4.16
CA ILE A 57 39.41 -24.25 3.34
C ILE A 57 40.77 -23.54 3.21
N ALA A 58 40.76 -22.21 3.03
CA ALA A 58 41.97 -21.41 2.90
C ALA A 58 42.66 -21.09 4.23
N GLY A 59 42.09 -21.50 5.37
CA GLY A 59 42.63 -21.21 6.70
C GLY A 59 42.58 -19.72 7.08
N ILE A 60 41.64 -18.95 6.51
CA ILE A 60 41.50 -17.52 6.79
C ILE A 60 40.69 -17.33 8.07
N VAL A 61 41.38 -17.02 9.15
CA VAL A 61 40.77 -16.76 10.47
C VAL A 61 40.63 -15.25 10.74
N SER A 62 41.55 -14.45 10.21
CA SER A 62 41.59 -12.99 10.41
C SER A 62 40.36 -12.29 9.83
N GLU A 63 39.63 -11.59 10.68
CA GLU A 63 38.49 -10.71 10.34
C GLU A 63 38.88 -9.69 9.25
N GLN A 64 40.05 -9.07 9.36
CA GLN A 64 40.54 -8.09 8.39
C GLN A 64 40.75 -8.72 7.01
N THR A 65 41.39 -9.89 6.96
CA THR A 65 41.62 -10.58 5.68
C THR A 65 40.31 -11.02 5.04
N LYS A 66 39.31 -11.43 5.83
CA LYS A 66 37.97 -11.73 5.30
C LYS A 66 37.28 -10.48 4.75
N PHE A 67 37.40 -9.36 5.46
CA PHE A 67 36.88 -8.07 5.01
C PHE A 67 37.51 -7.65 3.68
N ASP A 68 38.84 -7.63 3.59
CA ASP A 68 39.55 -7.23 2.36
C ASP A 68 39.21 -8.17 1.18
N THR A 69 39.12 -9.48 1.44
CA THR A 69 38.75 -10.47 0.42
C THR A 69 37.32 -10.27 -0.07
N LEU A 70 36.39 -9.94 0.84
CA LEU A 70 35.01 -9.65 0.48
C LEU A 70 34.91 -8.35 -0.30
N VAL A 71 35.58 -7.28 0.12
CA VAL A 71 35.60 -6.00 -0.61
C VAL A 71 36.13 -6.18 -2.04
N ALA A 72 37.16 -7.02 -2.23
CA ALA A 72 37.65 -7.37 -3.56
C ALA A 72 36.66 -8.19 -4.41
N ALA A 73 35.69 -8.86 -3.78
CA ALA A 73 34.66 -9.68 -4.43
C ALA A 73 33.43 -8.90 -4.92
N LEU A 74 33.17 -7.73 -4.30
CA LEU A 74 31.92 -7.01 -4.47
C LEU A 74 31.91 -6.15 -5.73
N ASP A 75 30.77 -6.13 -6.40
CA ASP A 75 30.55 -5.24 -7.54
C ASP A 75 30.47 -3.76 -7.11
N PRO A 76 30.81 -2.79 -7.99
CA PRO A 76 30.74 -1.36 -7.68
C PRO A 76 29.37 -0.88 -7.16
N GLN A 77 28.28 -1.47 -7.67
CA GLN A 77 26.92 -1.18 -7.21
C GLN A 77 26.74 -1.57 -5.75
N THR A 78 27.20 -2.77 -5.38
CA THR A 78 27.13 -3.28 -4.01
C THR A 78 28.04 -2.49 -3.06
N LEU A 79 29.24 -2.10 -3.51
CA LEU A 79 30.15 -1.25 -2.74
C LEU A 79 29.55 0.12 -2.40
N THR A 80 28.71 0.66 -3.29
CA THR A 80 28.02 1.94 -3.03
C THR A 80 27.08 1.84 -1.82
N HIS A 81 26.39 0.70 -1.65
CA HIS A 81 25.47 0.45 -0.53
C HIS A 81 26.15 0.26 0.83
N VAL A 82 27.44 -0.05 0.85
CA VAL A 82 28.25 -0.29 2.07
C VAL A 82 29.43 0.67 2.19
N SER A 83 29.40 1.78 1.44
CA SER A 83 30.49 2.75 1.36
C SER A 83 30.85 3.37 2.72
N ASP A 84 29.87 3.55 3.59
CA ASP A 84 30.02 3.99 4.98
C ASP A 84 30.95 3.07 5.79
N LEU A 85 30.80 1.76 5.64
CA LEU A 85 31.63 0.75 6.29
C LEU A 85 33.04 0.67 5.70
N LEU A 86 33.23 1.10 4.45
CA LEU A 86 34.54 1.15 3.80
C LEU A 86 35.35 2.38 4.25
N TYR A 87 34.70 3.54 4.36
CA TYR A 87 35.36 4.77 4.81
C TYR A 87 35.60 4.80 6.32
N THR A 88 34.71 4.16 7.09
CA THR A 88 34.83 4.05 8.55
C THR A 88 34.70 2.60 8.99
N PRO A 89 35.75 1.77 8.83
CA PRO A 89 35.69 0.37 9.23
C PRO A 89 35.52 0.26 10.76
N PRO A 90 34.55 -0.52 11.25
CA PRO A 90 34.39 -0.81 12.66
C PRO A 90 35.66 -1.45 13.23
N LYS A 91 36.10 -1.01 14.42
CA LYS A 91 37.30 -1.54 15.07
C LYS A 91 37.12 -2.97 15.58
N ASP A 92 35.90 -3.32 15.96
CA ASP A 92 35.52 -4.68 16.37
C ASP A 92 34.76 -5.36 15.22
N ASN A 93 35.31 -6.46 14.75
CA ASN A 93 34.73 -7.38 13.77
C ASN A 93 34.22 -6.74 12.45
N PRO A 94 35.12 -6.16 11.61
CA PRO A 94 34.75 -5.49 10.36
C PRO A 94 34.03 -6.40 9.35
N TYR A 95 34.41 -7.68 9.27
CA TYR A 95 33.76 -8.62 8.35
C TYR A 95 32.32 -8.90 8.78
N THR A 96 32.12 -9.11 10.08
CA THR A 96 30.79 -9.42 10.63
C THR A 96 29.82 -8.25 10.44
N ALA A 97 30.30 -7.02 10.64
CA ALA A 97 29.50 -5.81 10.38
C ALA A 97 29.09 -5.70 8.90
N LEU A 98 30.04 -5.89 7.98
CA LEU A 98 29.80 -5.86 6.54
C LEU A 98 28.82 -6.96 6.09
N LYS A 99 28.99 -8.18 6.59
CA LYS A 99 28.08 -9.31 6.34
C LYS A 99 26.66 -8.99 6.79
N ASN A 100 26.48 -8.48 8.00
CA ASN A 100 25.16 -8.16 8.55
C ASN A 100 24.47 -7.04 7.76
N ARG A 101 25.22 -6.00 7.37
CA ARG A 101 24.71 -4.90 6.54
C ARG A 101 24.22 -5.42 5.18
N LEU A 102 25.06 -6.21 4.49
CA LEU A 102 24.72 -6.80 3.20
C LEU A 102 23.52 -7.75 3.32
N LEU A 103 23.47 -8.58 4.36
CA LEU A 103 22.30 -9.43 4.60
C LEU A 103 21.02 -8.60 4.78
N SER A 104 21.07 -7.53 5.58
CA SER A 104 19.89 -6.69 5.85
C SER A 104 19.41 -5.94 4.60
N GLU A 105 20.31 -5.27 3.87
CA GLU A 105 19.95 -4.47 2.69
C GLU A 105 19.37 -5.35 1.56
N PHE A 106 20.02 -6.48 1.28
CA PHE A 106 19.56 -7.38 0.22
C PHE A 106 18.34 -8.20 0.66
N GLU A 107 18.20 -8.59 1.93
CA GLU A 107 16.97 -9.23 2.42
C GLU A 107 15.76 -8.29 2.34
N VAL A 108 15.93 -7.00 2.62
CA VAL A 108 14.87 -6.00 2.40
C VAL A 108 14.52 -5.90 0.92
N SER A 109 15.51 -5.89 0.03
CA SER A 109 15.29 -5.89 -1.43
C SER A 109 14.55 -7.16 -1.90
N GLN A 110 14.93 -8.34 -1.43
CA GLN A 110 14.23 -9.60 -1.73
C GLN A 110 12.79 -9.59 -1.21
N ASN A 111 12.57 -9.11 0.02
CA ASN A 111 11.23 -8.95 0.58
C ASN A 111 10.38 -7.97 -0.23
N LYS A 112 10.97 -6.89 -0.77
CA LYS A 112 10.28 -5.98 -1.69
C LYS A 112 9.89 -6.68 -2.99
N LYS A 113 10.78 -7.49 -3.58
CA LYS A 113 10.46 -8.32 -4.76
C LYS A 113 9.31 -9.28 -4.49
N VAL A 114 9.33 -9.98 -3.35
CA VAL A 114 8.25 -10.90 -2.93
C VAL A 114 6.94 -10.15 -2.68
N ARG A 115 6.96 -9.00 -1.99
CA ARG A 115 5.76 -8.18 -1.81
C ARG A 115 5.20 -7.68 -3.15
N SER A 116 6.07 -7.22 -4.06
CA SER A 116 5.67 -6.81 -5.40
C SER A 116 5.02 -7.96 -6.18
N LEU A 117 5.55 -9.18 -6.01
CA LEU A 117 4.98 -10.40 -6.58
C LEU A 117 3.58 -10.72 -6.02
N LEU A 118 3.30 -10.37 -4.76
CA LEU A 118 2.05 -10.68 -4.06
C LEU A 118 0.99 -9.57 -4.17
N GLU A 119 1.38 -8.31 -4.24
CA GLU A 119 0.43 -7.17 -4.14
C GLU A 119 0.37 -6.34 -5.43
N ASP A 120 1.51 -6.10 -6.11
CA ASP A 120 1.60 -5.04 -7.13
C ASP A 120 1.28 -5.49 -8.58
N LEU A 121 1.18 -6.80 -8.84
CA LEU A 121 1.03 -7.34 -10.19
C LEU A 121 -0.43 -7.61 -10.58
N TYR A 122 -1.16 -6.61 -11.08
CA TYR A 122 -2.51 -6.83 -11.59
C TYR A 122 -2.52 -7.24 -13.08
N LEU A 123 -3.36 -8.21 -13.45
CA LEU A 123 -3.51 -8.66 -14.84
C LEU A 123 -4.10 -7.55 -15.74
N GLY A 124 -5.15 -6.86 -15.28
CA GLY A 124 -5.82 -5.79 -16.05
C GLY A 124 -6.23 -6.27 -17.45
N ASP A 125 -5.94 -5.44 -18.47
CA ASP A 125 -6.13 -5.76 -19.89
C ASP A 125 -4.88 -6.42 -20.52
N ARG A 126 -3.92 -6.87 -19.71
CA ARG A 126 -2.66 -7.45 -20.20
C ARG A 126 -2.81 -8.95 -20.45
N LYS A 127 -2.05 -9.44 -21.42
CA LYS A 127 -1.95 -10.86 -21.72
C LYS A 127 -1.45 -11.67 -20.51
N PRO A 128 -2.12 -12.78 -20.16
CA PRO A 128 -1.66 -13.73 -19.16
C PRO A 128 -0.19 -14.15 -19.30
N SER A 129 0.33 -14.32 -20.52
CA SER A 129 1.74 -14.64 -20.78
C SER A 129 2.71 -13.55 -20.35
N LEU A 130 2.35 -12.29 -20.59
CA LEU A 130 3.18 -11.14 -20.20
C LEU A 130 3.24 -11.01 -18.67
N LEU A 131 2.12 -11.23 -17.99
CA LEU A 131 2.07 -11.28 -16.54
C LEU A 131 2.99 -12.38 -16.00
N LEU A 132 2.93 -13.58 -16.59
CA LEU A 132 3.78 -14.69 -16.18
C LEU A 132 5.27 -14.35 -16.32
N ARG A 133 5.67 -13.79 -17.47
CA ARG A 133 7.07 -13.40 -17.70
C ARG A 133 7.53 -12.37 -16.68
N GLN A 134 6.71 -11.37 -16.39
CA GLN A 134 7.04 -10.37 -15.37
C GLN A 134 7.15 -10.99 -13.97
N MET A 135 6.30 -11.97 -13.64
CA MET A 135 6.39 -12.71 -12.39
C MET A 135 7.66 -13.57 -12.31
N GLN A 136 8.11 -14.17 -13.42
CA GLN A 136 9.37 -14.90 -13.51
C GLN A 136 10.59 -13.96 -13.38
N GLU A 137 10.53 -12.79 -14.02
CA GLU A 137 11.57 -11.75 -13.91
C GLU A 137 11.67 -11.19 -12.49
N LEU A 138 10.56 -11.10 -11.75
CA LEU A 138 10.59 -10.64 -10.35
C LEU A 138 10.95 -11.75 -9.37
N SER A 139 10.65 -13.01 -9.71
CA SER A 139 10.97 -14.14 -8.85
C SER A 139 12.46 -14.47 -8.91
N GLU A 140 13.15 -14.37 -10.06
CA GLU A 140 14.59 -14.66 -10.23
C GLU A 140 15.11 -15.89 -9.43
N GLY A 141 14.28 -16.93 -9.27
CA GLY A 141 14.60 -18.15 -8.51
C GLY A 141 14.38 -18.08 -6.99
N LEU A 142 13.75 -17.03 -6.47
CA LEU A 142 13.35 -16.89 -5.05
C LEU A 142 12.18 -17.79 -4.66
N VAL A 143 11.38 -18.19 -5.64
CA VAL A 143 10.09 -18.85 -5.45
C VAL A 143 9.99 -20.03 -6.40
N ASP A 144 9.47 -21.15 -5.90
CA ASP A 144 9.29 -22.37 -6.69
C ASP A 144 8.28 -22.18 -7.83
N ASP A 145 8.51 -22.88 -8.94
CA ASP A 145 7.67 -22.81 -10.14
C ASP A 145 6.22 -23.24 -9.85
N ALA A 146 6.00 -24.19 -8.94
CA ALA A 146 4.64 -24.60 -8.58
C ALA A 146 3.91 -23.51 -7.78
N PHE A 147 4.62 -22.79 -6.91
CA PHE A 147 4.05 -21.64 -6.20
C PHE A 147 3.79 -20.49 -7.17
N LEU A 148 4.74 -20.20 -8.07
CA LEU A 148 4.60 -19.17 -9.10
C LEU A 148 3.40 -19.46 -10.00
N LYS A 149 3.21 -20.73 -10.41
CA LYS A 149 2.03 -21.19 -11.15
C LYS A 149 0.74 -20.91 -10.39
N ASN A 150 0.66 -21.30 -9.12
CA ASN A 150 -0.54 -21.07 -8.32
C ASN A 150 -0.85 -19.58 -8.15
N LEU A 151 0.17 -18.76 -7.90
CA LEU A 151 0.01 -17.32 -7.76
C LEU A 151 -0.46 -16.66 -9.07
N TRP A 152 0.11 -17.07 -10.20
CA TRP A 152 -0.29 -16.59 -11.51
C TRP A 152 -1.74 -17.00 -11.82
N LEU A 153 -2.11 -18.27 -11.61
CA LEU A 153 -3.47 -18.78 -11.77
C LEU A 153 -4.48 -18.00 -10.92
N ASN A 154 -4.14 -17.64 -9.69
CA ASN A 154 -5.01 -16.84 -8.81
C ASN A 154 -5.27 -15.41 -9.30
N ARG A 155 -4.40 -14.88 -10.17
CA ARG A 155 -4.57 -13.55 -10.80
C ARG A 155 -5.38 -13.61 -12.10
N LEU A 156 -5.66 -14.79 -12.64
CA LEU A 156 -6.47 -14.97 -13.84
C LEU A 156 -7.96 -14.98 -13.53
N LEU A 157 -8.76 -14.70 -14.55
CA LEU A 157 -10.22 -14.85 -14.50
C LEU A 157 -10.59 -16.30 -14.15
N VAL A 158 -11.70 -16.47 -13.42
CA VAL A 158 -12.12 -17.75 -12.84
C VAL A 158 -12.26 -18.85 -13.89
N ASN A 159 -12.79 -18.52 -15.07
CA ASN A 159 -12.99 -19.43 -16.18
C ASN A 159 -11.68 -19.91 -16.83
N ILE A 160 -10.66 -19.06 -16.89
CA ILE A 160 -9.33 -19.44 -17.38
C ILE A 160 -8.63 -20.33 -16.33
N ARG A 161 -8.72 -19.93 -15.06
CA ARG A 161 -8.12 -20.66 -13.95
C ARG A 161 -8.63 -22.10 -13.84
N THR A 162 -9.94 -22.33 -13.91
CA THR A 162 -10.52 -23.68 -13.76
C THR A 162 -10.03 -24.66 -14.81
N ILE A 163 -9.83 -24.18 -16.05
CA ILE A 163 -9.36 -25.03 -17.15
C ILE A 163 -7.86 -25.30 -16.98
N LEU A 164 -7.07 -24.26 -16.69
CA LEU A 164 -5.60 -24.38 -16.59
C LEU A 164 -5.13 -25.07 -15.30
N SER A 165 -5.94 -25.08 -14.24
CA SER A 165 -5.62 -25.80 -13.00
C SER A 165 -5.54 -27.32 -13.19
N ILE A 166 -6.25 -27.87 -14.17
CA ILE A 166 -6.32 -29.31 -14.42
C ILE A 166 -5.16 -29.77 -15.34
N SER A 167 -4.65 -28.86 -16.18
CA SER A 167 -3.56 -29.16 -17.10
C SER A 167 -2.19 -29.30 -16.40
N SER A 168 -1.50 -30.39 -16.70
CA SER A 168 -0.15 -30.75 -16.23
C SER A 168 0.96 -30.26 -17.18
N GLU A 169 0.64 -29.38 -18.12
CA GLU A 169 1.59 -28.85 -19.10
C GLU A 169 2.60 -27.86 -18.50
N SER A 170 3.64 -27.55 -19.27
CA SER A 170 4.66 -26.57 -18.89
C SER A 170 4.07 -25.16 -18.76
N LEU A 171 4.65 -24.36 -17.88
CA LEU A 171 4.17 -23.00 -17.57
C LEU A 171 4.06 -22.11 -18.81
N SER A 172 4.96 -22.28 -19.78
CA SER A 172 4.94 -21.61 -21.08
C SER A 172 3.69 -21.94 -21.91
N LYS A 173 3.34 -23.22 -22.02
CA LYS A 173 2.15 -23.67 -22.77
C LYS A 173 0.86 -23.25 -22.10
N LEU A 174 0.84 -23.27 -20.77
CA LEU A 174 -0.29 -22.75 -19.99
C LEU A 174 -0.51 -21.26 -20.27
N ALA A 175 0.56 -20.48 -20.38
CA ALA A 175 0.46 -19.06 -20.73
C ALA A 175 -0.08 -18.83 -22.15
N GLU A 176 0.35 -19.62 -23.15
CA GLU A 176 -0.19 -19.54 -24.51
C GLU A 176 -1.69 -19.91 -24.57
N MET A 177 -2.09 -20.94 -23.83
CA MET A 177 -3.48 -21.34 -23.71
C MET A 177 -4.31 -20.27 -22.98
N ALA A 178 -3.76 -19.69 -21.91
CA ALA A 178 -4.38 -18.58 -21.19
C ALA A 178 -4.60 -17.35 -22.08
N ASP A 179 -3.61 -17.00 -22.91
CA ASP A 179 -3.72 -15.89 -23.86
C ASP A 179 -4.87 -16.12 -24.84
N SER A 180 -4.97 -17.32 -25.40
CA SER A 180 -6.04 -17.68 -26.34
C SER A 180 -7.43 -17.57 -25.70
N MET A 181 -7.57 -18.03 -24.46
CA MET A 181 -8.82 -17.90 -23.69
C MET A 181 -9.11 -16.45 -23.28
N HIS A 182 -8.07 -15.66 -22.96
CA HIS A 182 -8.20 -14.26 -22.57
C HIS A 182 -8.68 -13.39 -23.74
N GLU A 183 -8.13 -13.61 -24.94
CA GLU A 183 -8.58 -12.93 -26.18
C GLU A 183 -10.04 -13.26 -26.50
N TYR A 184 -10.46 -14.53 -26.32
CA TYR A 184 -11.87 -14.92 -26.51
C TYR A 184 -12.81 -14.19 -25.54
N ASN A 185 -12.42 -14.07 -24.27
CA ASN A 185 -13.20 -13.32 -23.27
C ASN A 185 -13.27 -11.82 -23.59
N LEU A 186 -12.16 -11.22 -24.02
CA LEU A 186 -12.16 -9.81 -24.46
C LEU A 186 -13.09 -9.61 -25.66
N GLY A 187 -13.10 -10.56 -26.59
CA GLY A 187 -13.99 -10.58 -27.76
C GLY A 187 -15.46 -10.70 -27.39
N GLU A 188 -15.82 -11.52 -26.41
CA GLU A 188 -17.20 -11.66 -25.93
C GLU A 188 -17.67 -10.38 -25.21
N VAL A 189 -16.82 -9.76 -24.39
CA VAL A 189 -17.11 -8.46 -23.76
C VAL A 189 -17.26 -7.34 -24.81
N ALA A 190 -16.42 -7.34 -25.86
CA ALA A 190 -16.55 -6.41 -26.97
C ALA A 190 -17.81 -6.65 -27.83
N ALA A 191 -18.19 -7.91 -28.05
CA ALA A 191 -19.40 -8.29 -28.79
C ALA A 191 -20.68 -7.96 -28.01
N VAL A 192 -20.71 -8.16 -26.69
CA VAL A 192 -21.81 -7.71 -25.81
C VAL A 192 -21.90 -6.18 -25.80
N LYS A 193 -20.76 -5.47 -25.92
CA LYS A 193 -20.73 -4.01 -26.06
C LYS A 193 -21.17 -3.52 -27.44
N ALA A 194 -21.05 -4.35 -28.48
CA ALA A 194 -21.43 -4.05 -29.87
C ALA A 194 -22.85 -4.52 -30.23
N CYS A 195 -23.45 -5.44 -29.48
CA CYS A 195 -24.87 -5.79 -29.60
C CYS A 195 -25.73 -4.60 -29.14
N LYS A 196 -26.31 -3.91 -30.12
CA LYS A 196 -27.35 -2.87 -30.03
C LYS A 196 -28.03 -2.74 -28.65
N PRO A 197 -27.88 -1.61 -27.95
CA PRO A 197 -28.50 -1.38 -26.66
C PRO A 197 -29.97 -0.91 -26.80
N GLU A 198 -30.71 -1.39 -27.80
CA GLU A 198 -32.06 -0.88 -28.08
C GLU A 198 -33.10 -1.36 -27.06
N ASN A 199 -32.94 -2.56 -26.49
CA ASN A 199 -33.86 -3.09 -25.48
C ASN A 199 -33.45 -2.78 -24.02
N CYS A 200 -32.15 -2.76 -23.70
CA CYS A 200 -31.72 -2.44 -22.33
C CYS A 200 -31.69 -0.93 -22.04
N THR A 201 -31.53 -0.06 -23.04
CA THR A 201 -31.60 1.39 -22.80
C THR A 201 -33.02 1.92 -22.74
N SER A 202 -33.99 1.30 -23.40
CA SER A 202 -35.39 1.69 -23.28
C SER A 202 -35.90 1.41 -21.86
N GLU A 203 -35.65 0.22 -21.32
CA GLU A 203 -35.99 -0.15 -19.94
C GLU A 203 -35.26 0.72 -18.91
N LEU A 204 -33.96 1.01 -19.10
CA LEU A 204 -33.22 1.93 -18.22
C LEU A 204 -33.69 3.39 -18.34
N LYS A 205 -34.07 3.85 -19.54
CA LYS A 205 -34.65 5.19 -19.74
C LYS A 205 -36.02 5.26 -19.09
N GLU A 206 -36.83 4.24 -19.22
CA GLU A 206 -38.16 4.15 -18.62
C GLU A 206 -38.07 4.10 -17.08
N MET A 207 -37.19 3.28 -16.52
CA MET A 207 -36.91 3.29 -15.08
C MET A 207 -36.38 4.65 -14.61
N LYS A 208 -35.50 5.31 -15.37
CA LYS A 208 -34.98 6.64 -15.01
C LYS A 208 -36.08 7.72 -15.04
N LEU A 209 -37.00 7.63 -16.00
CA LEU A 209 -38.17 8.50 -16.06
C LEU A 209 -39.12 8.24 -14.89
N GLN A 210 -39.40 6.97 -14.58
CA GLN A 210 -40.22 6.59 -13.43
C GLN A 210 -39.60 7.05 -12.11
N ILE A 211 -38.28 6.92 -11.92
CA ILE A 211 -37.57 7.41 -10.73
C ILE A 211 -37.64 8.94 -10.63
N SER A 212 -37.52 9.66 -11.75
CA SER A 212 -37.62 11.13 -11.76
C SER A 212 -39.05 11.59 -11.43
N GLU A 213 -40.06 10.88 -11.94
CA GLU A 213 -41.46 11.14 -11.66
C GLU A 213 -41.81 10.82 -10.19
N LEU A 214 -41.38 9.67 -9.68
CA LEU A 214 -41.53 9.32 -8.26
C LEU A 214 -40.85 10.36 -7.36
N SER A 215 -39.66 10.83 -7.73
CA SER A 215 -38.93 11.85 -6.97
C SER A 215 -39.71 13.16 -6.89
N LYS A 216 -40.32 13.60 -8.00
CA LYS A 216 -41.22 14.76 -8.02
C LYS A 216 -42.47 14.56 -7.17
N GLN A 217 -43.05 13.37 -7.18
CA GLN A 217 -44.22 13.06 -6.35
C GLN A 217 -43.86 13.08 -4.86
N VAL A 218 -42.70 12.54 -4.48
CA VAL A 218 -42.19 12.60 -3.10
C VAL A 218 -41.91 14.04 -2.67
N GLU A 219 -41.31 14.86 -3.52
CA GLU A 219 -41.06 16.28 -3.23
C GLU A 219 -42.37 17.06 -3.06
N THR A 220 -43.36 16.79 -3.92
CA THR A 220 -44.70 17.41 -3.83
C THR A 220 -45.43 17.00 -2.55
N LEU A 221 -45.37 15.71 -2.19
CA LEU A 221 -45.95 15.21 -0.94
C LEU A 221 -45.27 15.85 0.28
N ASN A 222 -43.94 15.91 0.29
CA ASN A 222 -43.17 16.56 1.35
C ASN A 222 -43.53 18.06 1.50
N ALA A 223 -43.68 18.79 0.39
CA ALA A 223 -44.13 20.18 0.42
C ALA A 223 -45.55 20.34 1.00
N ARG A 224 -46.48 19.42 0.65
CA ARG A 224 -47.83 19.41 1.23
C ARG A 224 -47.79 19.15 2.73
N PHE A 225 -47.02 18.16 3.19
CA PHE A 225 -46.83 17.88 4.62
C PHE A 225 -46.22 19.07 5.37
N ALA A 226 -45.21 19.74 4.80
CA ALA A 226 -44.63 20.94 5.38
C ALA A 226 -45.66 22.08 5.53
N SER A 227 -46.51 22.29 4.51
CA SER A 227 -47.57 23.31 4.56
C SER A 227 -48.64 23.02 5.62
N LEU A 228 -49.03 21.75 5.79
CA LEU A 228 -50.00 21.34 6.80
C LEU A 228 -49.42 21.51 8.22
N ASN A 229 -48.15 21.18 8.41
CA ASN A 229 -47.45 21.40 9.68
C ASN A 229 -47.27 22.89 10.01
N ALA A 230 -47.05 23.75 9.02
CA ALA A 230 -46.99 25.20 9.20
C ALA A 230 -48.35 25.78 9.63
N LYS A 231 -49.46 25.34 9.01
CA LYS A 231 -50.83 25.74 9.39
C LYS A 231 -51.18 25.29 10.82
N LYS A 232 -50.72 24.11 11.24
CA LYS A 232 -50.92 23.61 12.61
C LYS A 232 -50.18 24.45 13.67
N ARG A 233 -49.02 25.02 13.32
CA ARG A 233 -48.26 25.94 14.19
C ARG A 233 -48.92 27.32 14.31
N HIS A 234 -49.55 27.82 13.25
CA HIS A 234 -50.20 29.15 13.28
C HIS A 234 -51.50 29.17 14.13
N ASN A 235 -52.22 28.04 14.24
CA ASN A 235 -53.40 27.96 15.10
C ASN A 235 -53.09 27.88 16.60
N ARG A 236 -51.82 27.71 17.00
CA ARG A 236 -51.40 27.64 18.41
C ARG A 236 -50.90 28.96 18.99
N SER A 237 -50.86 30.05 18.21
CA SER A 237 -50.36 31.37 18.64
C SER A 237 -51.46 32.43 18.77
N ARG A 238 -52.65 32.06 19.28
CA ARG A 238 -53.68 33.01 19.72
C ARG A 238 -54.35 32.59 21.04
N SER A 239 -53.55 32.38 22.08
CA SER A 239 -53.99 32.39 23.47
C SER A 239 -53.29 33.54 24.17
N GLY A 240 -53.93 34.72 24.19
CA GLY A 240 -53.36 35.93 24.78
C GLY A 240 -54.33 37.08 24.93
N SER A 241 -55.07 37.10 26.04
CA SER A 241 -55.49 38.29 26.80
C SER A 241 -56.27 39.41 26.07
N ARG A 242 -57.60 39.28 25.87
CA ARG A 242 -58.51 40.44 25.61
C ARG A 242 -59.94 40.33 26.15
N GLU A 243 -60.21 39.48 27.14
CA GLU A 243 -61.61 39.21 27.52
C GLU A 243 -62.23 40.21 28.51
N ARG A 244 -61.44 41.04 29.18
CA ARG A 244 -61.95 41.96 30.22
C ARG A 244 -62.67 43.19 29.66
N ASN A 245 -62.34 43.62 28.44
CA ASN A 245 -62.87 44.85 27.86
C ASN A 245 -64.25 44.69 27.19
N ASN A 246 -64.65 43.45 26.87
CA ASN A 246 -65.93 43.17 26.21
C ASN A 246 -67.13 43.21 27.17
N ARG A 247 -66.94 42.84 28.44
CA ARG A 247 -68.01 42.93 29.44
C ARG A 247 -68.42 44.37 29.74
N LEU A 248 -67.48 45.32 29.71
CA LEU A 248 -67.75 46.74 29.92
C LEU A 248 -68.58 47.36 28.78
N ARG A 249 -68.27 47.00 27.52
CA ARG A 249 -69.04 47.45 26.34
C ARG A 249 -70.46 46.90 26.35
N PHE A 250 -70.67 45.67 26.83
CA PHE A 250 -71.99 45.04 26.86
C PHE A 250 -73.02 45.83 27.70
N TYR A 251 -72.63 46.33 28.88
CA TYR A 251 -73.57 47.07 29.75
C TYR A 251 -73.92 48.45 29.18
N HIS A 252 -72.97 49.18 28.60
CA HIS A 252 -73.25 50.46 27.97
C HIS A 252 -73.96 50.33 26.62
N TYR A 253 -73.71 49.26 25.87
CA TYR A 253 -74.47 48.96 24.66
C TYR A 253 -75.96 48.74 24.94
N LYS A 254 -76.29 48.07 26.07
CA LYS A 254 -77.68 47.75 26.43
C LYS A 254 -78.40 48.86 27.21
N PHE A 255 -77.69 49.62 28.04
CA PHE A 255 -78.30 50.57 28.97
C PHE A 255 -77.80 52.02 28.81
N GLY A 256 -76.86 52.29 27.90
CA GLY A 256 -76.31 53.62 27.65
C GLY A 256 -75.75 54.28 28.90
N ASP A 257 -76.12 55.55 29.11
CA ASP A 257 -75.73 56.36 30.26
C ASP A 257 -76.38 55.90 31.59
N ARG A 258 -77.35 54.98 31.54
CA ARG A 258 -78.06 54.44 32.72
C ARG A 258 -77.48 53.11 33.21
N ALA A 259 -76.25 52.76 32.86
CA ALA A 259 -75.64 51.49 33.28
C ALA A 259 -75.23 51.50 34.77
N TYR A 260 -75.93 50.72 35.60
CA TYR A 260 -75.77 50.71 37.07
C TYR A 260 -74.60 49.84 37.59
N LYS A 261 -73.93 49.08 36.71
CA LYS A 261 -72.86 48.14 37.07
C LYS A 261 -71.58 48.34 36.23
N CYS A 262 -71.08 49.58 36.08
CA CYS A 262 -69.74 49.78 35.50
C CYS A 262 -68.64 49.55 36.56
N ILE A 263 -67.68 48.67 36.26
CA ILE A 263 -66.50 48.40 37.10
C ILE A 263 -65.35 49.29 36.60
N LYS A 264 -64.74 50.11 37.47
CA LYS A 264 -63.65 51.03 37.09
C LYS A 264 -62.35 50.26 36.78
N PRO A 265 -61.53 50.69 35.80
CA PRO A 265 -61.68 51.90 34.97
C PRO A 265 -62.61 51.69 33.77
N CYS A 266 -63.60 52.58 33.61
CA CYS A 266 -64.64 52.57 32.58
C CYS A 266 -64.30 53.66 31.54
N SER A 267 -64.16 53.32 30.25
CA SER A 267 -63.76 54.27 29.19
C SER A 267 -64.94 54.87 28.40
N PHE A 268 -66.16 54.81 28.95
CA PHE A 268 -67.38 55.30 28.31
C PHE A 268 -67.59 56.80 28.55
N GLN A 269 -67.75 57.60 27.49
CA GLN A 269 -67.92 59.06 27.52
C GLN A 269 -69.38 59.42 27.16
N ASN A 270 -70.12 59.99 28.12
CA ASN A 270 -71.50 60.45 27.96
C ASN A 270 -71.53 61.81 27.23
N ASN A 271 -72.00 61.84 25.98
CA ASN A 271 -72.14 63.07 25.19
C ASN A 271 -73.62 63.45 25.03
N GLY A 272 -74.23 63.95 26.10
CA GLY A 272 -75.59 64.52 26.10
C GLY A 272 -75.58 66.06 26.02
N VAL A 273 -76.36 66.59 25.07
CA VAL A 273 -76.83 67.98 24.90
C VAL A 273 -75.88 68.97 24.22
N LYS A 274 -76.14 69.27 22.94
CA LYS A 274 -75.82 70.57 22.34
C LYS A 274 -77.10 71.24 21.85
N THR A 275 -77.33 72.40 22.43
CA THR A 275 -78.40 73.36 22.21
C THR A 275 -78.41 73.90 20.78
N PHE A 276 -79.60 74.00 20.20
CA PHE A 276 -79.86 74.70 18.94
C PHE A 276 -79.57 76.20 19.09
N ARG A 277 -78.83 76.78 18.14
CA ARG A 277 -78.74 78.24 17.96
C ARG A 277 -79.44 78.63 16.65
N ASN A 278 -80.38 79.56 16.80
CA ASN A 278 -81.27 80.16 15.80
C ASN A 278 -80.58 80.65 14.51
N ILE A 279 -81.29 80.50 13.39
CA ILE A 279 -81.21 81.39 12.22
C ILE A 279 -82.56 82.13 12.17
N GLY A 280 -82.55 83.43 12.44
CA GLY A 280 -83.68 84.32 12.17
C GLY A 280 -83.62 84.87 10.74
N ARG A 281 -84.78 85.03 10.11
CA ARG A 281 -85.01 85.95 8.99
C ARG A 281 -86.44 86.49 9.10
N PHE A 282 -86.50 87.82 9.15
CA PHE A 282 -87.60 88.78 8.90
C PHE A 282 -89.04 88.35 9.23
#